data_AF-A0A2A2QYX7-F1
#
_entry.id   AF-A0A2A2QYX7-F1
#
_cell.length_a   1.000
_cell.length_b   1.000
_cell.length_c   1.000
_cell.angle_alpha   90.00
_cell.angle_beta   90.00
_cell.angle_gamma   90.00
#
_symmetry.space_group_name_H-M   'P 1'
#
loop_
_entity.id
_entity.type
_entity.pdbx_description
1 polymer ?
#
loop_
_entity_poly.entity_id
_entity_poly.type
_entity_poly.pdbx_seq_one_letter_code
_entity_poly.pdbx_strand_id
1 'polypeptide(L)'
;MSKALPDDTQAIEDSAHRELVEKIRAVVLETPGHAEYFANRIREARKKVDEASPEDQGQFWHPLNNEQMYGFQTLGQLPSPETIRVLGEFLYDERGLFPKYNPALQDRARNRGENANSDRALMTLARMPLIFKPVQPRIRNHVIYDEDINAWRLWYEQIKAGTRTFRFEGDPQEYSLAGPVSEARVPQGDGASRKAPRSPAEASASPLDEKKSLPVWSLVGASLLLATALWLATRRNSHAD
;
A
#
# COMPACT_ATOMS: atom_id res chain seq x y z
N MET A 1 23.21 19.76 38.14
CA MET A 1 21.96 19.33 37.49
C MET A 1 21.88 17.82 37.61
N SER A 2 21.08 17.30 38.55
CA SER A 2 20.91 15.86 38.75
C SER A 2 19.90 15.32 37.74
N LYS A 3 20.32 14.41 36.85
CA LYS A 3 19.37 13.63 36.04
C LYS A 3 18.74 12.61 36.99
N ALA A 4 17.45 12.76 37.28
CA ALA A 4 16.70 11.72 37.96
C ALA A 4 16.84 10.41 37.14
N LEU A 5 17.27 9.34 37.79
CA LEU A 5 17.24 8.00 37.21
C LEU A 5 15.77 7.68 36.88
N PRO A 6 15.49 7.07 35.70
CA PRO A 6 14.14 6.64 35.38
C PRO A 6 13.65 5.68 36.46
N ASP A 7 12.40 5.86 36.87
CA ASP A 7 11.74 5.01 37.86
C ASP A 7 11.60 3.60 37.27
N ASP A 8 12.28 2.62 37.88
CA ASP A 8 12.25 1.22 37.46
C ASP A 8 10.81 0.66 37.43
N THR A 9 9.89 1.25 38.19
CA THR A 9 8.46 0.91 38.20
C THR A 9 7.80 1.20 36.85
N GLN A 10 8.09 2.36 36.24
CA GLN A 10 7.54 2.74 34.94
C GLN A 10 8.01 1.77 33.83
N ALA A 11 9.28 1.35 33.90
CA ALA A 11 9.84 0.42 32.91
C ALA A 11 9.19 -0.97 32.99
N ILE A 12 8.84 -1.44 34.20
CA ILE A 12 8.14 -2.71 34.41
C ILE A 12 6.71 -2.64 33.88
N GLU A 13 5.98 -1.56 34.17
CA GLU A 13 4.62 -1.35 33.68
C GLU A 13 4.57 -1.26 32.15
N ASP A 14 5.51 -0.54 31.53
CA ASP A 14 5.62 -0.42 30.07
C ASP A 14 5.91 -1.78 29.41
N SER A 15 6.73 -2.62 30.05
CA SER A 15 7.04 -3.96 29.56
C SER A 15 5.82 -4.89 29.62
N ALA A 16 5.10 -4.90 30.75
CA ALA A 16 3.91 -5.73 30.91
C ALA A 16 2.79 -5.33 29.93
N HIS A 17 2.60 -4.02 29.73
CA HIS A 17 1.64 -3.51 28.75
C HIS A 17 2.02 -3.92 27.32
N ARG A 18 3.30 -3.85 26.94
CA ARG A 18 3.77 -4.29 25.62
C ARG A 18 3.50 -5.77 25.40
N GLU A 19 3.82 -6.62 26.38
CA GLU A 19 3.57 -8.06 26.29
C GLU A 19 2.08 -8.36 26.10
N LEU A 20 1.21 -7.67 26.84
CA LEU A 20 -0.25 -7.81 26.69
C LEU A 20 -0.71 -7.40 25.28
N VAL A 21 -0.22 -6.28 24.75
CA VAL A 21 -0.57 -5.80 23.41
C VAL A 21 -0.15 -6.82 22.34
N GLU A 22 1.04 -7.40 22.45
CA GLU A 22 1.49 -8.43 21.49
C GLU A 22 0.68 -9.73 21.58
N LYS A 23 0.27 -10.14 22.79
CA LYS A 23 -0.63 -11.29 22.97
C LYS A 23 -2.00 -11.04 22.34
N ILE A 24 -2.59 -9.88 22.57
CA ILE A 24 -3.87 -9.50 21.96
C ILE A 24 -3.73 -9.47 20.43
N ARG A 25 -2.65 -8.87 19.92
CA ARG A 25 -2.37 -8.86 18.48
C ARG A 25 -2.31 -10.27 17.89
N ALA A 26 -1.59 -11.19 18.54
CA ALA A 26 -1.48 -12.57 18.08
C ALA A 26 -2.84 -13.26 17.98
N VAL A 27 -3.68 -13.14 19.03
CA VAL A 27 -5.04 -13.71 19.05
C VAL A 27 -5.92 -13.12 17.94
N VAL A 28 -5.83 -11.81 17.69
CA VAL A 28 -6.58 -11.17 16.61
C VAL A 28 -6.12 -11.66 15.24
N LEU A 29 -4.81 -11.81 15.03
CA LEU A 29 -4.25 -12.32 13.77
C LEU A 29 -4.64 -13.79 13.49
N GLU A 30 -4.85 -14.59 14.54
CA GLU A 30 -5.36 -15.96 14.42
C GLU A 30 -6.86 -16.03 14.12
N THR A 31 -7.59 -14.94 14.34
CA THR A 31 -9.03 -14.88 14.07
C THR A 31 -9.29 -14.62 12.58
N PRO A 32 -9.93 -15.54 11.84
CA PRO A 32 -10.26 -15.32 10.44
C PRO A 32 -11.23 -14.15 10.26
N GLY A 33 -10.99 -13.29 9.26
CA GLY A 33 -11.86 -12.15 8.99
C GLY A 33 -11.63 -10.94 9.91
N HIS A 34 -10.49 -10.89 10.62
CA HIS A 34 -10.14 -9.75 11.48
C HIS A 34 -10.05 -8.44 10.68
N ALA A 35 -9.45 -8.44 9.50
CA ALA A 35 -9.33 -7.27 8.64
C ALA A 35 -10.67 -6.96 7.96
N GLU A 36 -11.42 -7.99 7.53
CA GLU A 36 -12.79 -7.85 7.02
C GLU A 36 -13.69 -7.09 7.99
N TYR A 37 -13.62 -7.43 9.28
CA TYR A 37 -14.44 -6.80 10.32
C TYR A 37 -14.25 -5.27 10.33
N PHE A 38 -13.01 -4.79 10.36
CA PHE A 38 -12.73 -3.35 10.32
C PHE A 38 -13.11 -2.72 8.97
N ALA A 39 -12.86 -3.43 7.87
CA ALA A 39 -13.24 -2.97 6.54
C ALA A 39 -14.75 -2.74 6.41
N ASN A 40 -15.55 -3.68 6.94
CA ASN A 40 -17.01 -3.60 6.89
C ASN A 40 -17.54 -2.43 7.72
N ARG A 41 -17.00 -2.19 8.91
CA ARG A 41 -17.36 -1.00 9.71
C ARG A 41 -17.13 0.31 8.97
N ILE A 42 -15.97 0.45 8.31
CA ILE A 42 -15.66 1.63 7.47
C ILE A 42 -16.66 1.76 6.32
N ARG A 43 -16.93 0.66 5.60
CA ARG A 43 -17.86 0.65 4.45
C ARG A 43 -19.29 0.97 4.87
N GLU A 44 -19.76 0.41 5.99
CA GLU A 44 -21.10 0.66 6.52
C GLU A 44 -21.26 2.11 6.96
N ALA A 45 -20.26 2.68 7.64
CA ALA A 45 -20.29 4.09 8.02
C ALA A 45 -20.29 5.01 6.79
N ARG A 46 -19.50 4.67 5.75
CA ARG A 46 -19.51 5.39 4.47
C ARG A 46 -20.86 5.30 3.78
N LYS A 47 -21.45 4.10 3.72
CA LYS A 47 -22.76 3.87 3.14
C LYS A 47 -23.83 4.76 3.77
N LYS A 48 -23.82 4.93 5.10
CA LYS A 48 -24.73 5.83 5.81
C LYS A 48 -24.60 7.29 5.36
N VAL A 49 -23.39 7.76 5.05
CA VAL A 49 -23.17 9.10 4.49
C VAL A 49 -23.69 9.17 3.05
N ASP A 50 -23.37 8.17 2.24
CA ASP A 50 -23.75 8.10 0.82
C ASP A 50 -25.28 8.04 0.63
N GLU A 51 -26.00 7.37 1.54
CA GLU A 51 -27.46 7.20 1.51
C GLU A 51 -28.23 8.35 2.21
N ALA A 52 -27.55 9.22 2.95
CA ALA A 52 -28.18 10.34 3.65
C ALA A 52 -28.56 11.49 2.71
N SER A 53 -29.63 12.21 3.05
CA SER A 53 -29.95 13.49 2.41
C SER A 53 -28.80 14.49 2.61
N PRO A 54 -28.57 15.44 1.70
CA PRO A 54 -27.51 16.46 1.86
C PRO A 54 -27.59 17.22 3.20
N GLU A 55 -28.80 17.46 3.70
CA GLU A 55 -29.05 18.13 4.98
C GLU A 55 -28.65 17.26 6.17
N ASP A 56 -28.80 15.94 6.05
CA ASP A 56 -28.53 14.96 7.10
C ASP A 56 -27.11 14.36 7.04
N GLN A 57 -26.32 14.63 6.01
CA GLN A 57 -24.96 14.09 5.93
C GLN A 57 -24.08 14.49 7.12
N GLY A 58 -24.31 15.68 7.69
CA GLY A 58 -23.60 16.22 8.85
C GLY A 58 -23.48 15.25 10.03
N GLN A 59 -24.56 14.55 10.38
CA GLN A 59 -24.60 13.62 11.52
C GLN A 59 -23.81 12.32 11.28
N PHE A 60 -23.53 11.95 10.03
CA PHE A 60 -22.85 10.71 9.68
C PHE A 60 -21.34 10.89 9.46
N TRP A 61 -20.86 12.12 9.26
CA TRP A 61 -19.43 12.40 9.06
C TRP A 61 -18.57 12.08 10.28
N HIS A 62 -19.00 12.45 11.49
CA HIS A 62 -18.22 12.14 12.71
C HIS A 62 -18.12 10.62 12.97
N PRO A 63 -19.22 9.83 12.91
CA PRO A 63 -19.15 8.38 12.94
C PRO A 63 -18.21 7.79 11.89
N LEU A 64 -18.30 8.22 10.64
CA LEU A 64 -17.40 7.78 9.57
C LEU A 64 -15.94 8.08 9.88
N ASN A 65 -15.63 9.31 10.32
CA ASN A 65 -14.26 9.71 10.65
C ASN A 65 -13.69 8.85 11.78
N ASN A 66 -14.49 8.50 12.78
CA ASN A 66 -14.08 7.59 13.85
C ASN A 66 -13.80 6.18 13.32
N GLU A 67 -14.70 5.62 12.51
CA GLU A 67 -14.51 4.28 11.92
C GLU A 67 -13.28 4.24 11.00
N GLN A 68 -13.05 5.27 10.19
CA GLN A 68 -11.83 5.40 9.39
C GLN A 68 -10.59 5.49 10.28
N MET A 69 -10.58 6.39 11.27
CA MET A 69 -9.42 6.62 12.13
C MET A 69 -9.02 5.33 12.87
N TYR A 70 -9.96 4.71 13.59
CA TYR A 70 -9.68 3.50 14.35
C TYR A 70 -9.45 2.30 13.43
N GLY A 71 -10.28 2.11 12.40
CA GLY A 71 -10.16 0.97 11.49
C GLY A 71 -8.82 0.94 10.75
N PHE A 72 -8.41 2.05 10.12
CA PHE A 72 -7.13 2.10 9.41
C PHE A 72 -5.92 2.06 10.35
N GLN A 73 -6.01 2.61 11.57
CA GLN A 73 -4.95 2.50 12.57
C GLN A 73 -4.79 1.05 13.05
N THR A 74 -5.90 0.37 13.37
CA THR A 74 -5.88 -1.03 13.81
C THR A 74 -5.39 -1.94 12.69
N LEU A 75 -5.86 -1.76 11.44
CA LEU A 75 -5.34 -2.50 10.29
C LEU A 75 -3.81 -2.33 10.15
N GLY A 76 -3.30 -1.10 10.32
CA GLY A 76 -1.85 -0.86 10.31
C GLY A 76 -1.05 -1.57 11.41
N GLN A 77 -1.71 -1.98 12.49
CA GLN A 77 -1.13 -2.73 13.61
C GLN A 77 -1.30 -4.25 13.49
N LEU A 78 -2.02 -4.72 12.47
CA LEU A 78 -2.29 -6.14 12.21
C LEU A 78 -1.67 -6.54 10.86
N PRO A 79 -0.33 -6.61 10.74
CA PRO A 79 0.32 -6.99 9.49
C PRO A 79 -0.01 -8.44 9.14
N SER A 80 -0.89 -8.61 8.14
CA SER A 80 -1.32 -9.92 7.65
C SER A 80 -1.66 -9.83 6.15
N PRO A 81 -1.70 -10.97 5.44
CA PRO A 81 -2.21 -11.02 4.07
C PRO A 81 -3.64 -10.50 3.93
N GLU A 82 -4.47 -10.75 4.93
CA GLU A 82 -5.86 -10.29 4.99
C GLU A 82 -5.94 -8.76 5.03
N THR A 83 -5.12 -8.14 5.88
CA THR A 83 -4.95 -6.68 5.98
C THR A 83 -4.46 -6.08 4.66
N ILE A 84 -3.44 -6.67 4.04
CA ILE A 84 -2.91 -6.18 2.74
C ILE A 84 -3.99 -6.24 1.66
N ARG A 85 -4.77 -7.33 1.62
CA ARG A 85 -5.89 -7.47 0.69
C ARG A 85 -6.92 -6.35 0.91
N VAL A 86 -7.38 -6.14 2.14
CA VAL A 86 -8.36 -5.10 2.49
C VAL A 86 -7.86 -3.70 2.16
N LEU A 87 -6.64 -3.35 2.58
CA LEU A 87 -6.08 -2.03 2.33
C LEU A 87 -5.86 -1.79 0.83
N GLY A 88 -5.43 -2.81 0.10
CA GLY A 88 -5.26 -2.74 -1.35
C GLY A 88 -6.57 -2.49 -2.10
N GLU A 89 -7.67 -3.13 -1.69
CA GLU A 89 -8.99 -2.82 -2.24
C GLU A 89 -9.41 -1.37 -1.92
N PHE A 90 -9.14 -0.90 -0.70
CA PHE A 90 -9.43 0.49 -0.34
C PHE A 90 -8.62 1.52 -1.13
N LEU A 91 -7.48 1.17 -1.73
CA LEU A 91 -6.75 2.08 -2.63
C LEU A 91 -7.60 2.56 -3.80
N TYR A 92 -8.65 1.82 -4.18
CA TYR A 92 -9.57 2.18 -5.26
C TYR A 92 -10.84 2.89 -4.78
N ASP A 93 -11.02 3.02 -3.46
CA ASP A 93 -12.16 3.71 -2.87
C ASP A 93 -11.90 5.22 -2.79
N GLU A 94 -12.10 5.88 -3.93
CA GLU A 94 -11.90 7.31 -4.14
C GLU A 94 -13.06 8.19 -3.61
N ARG A 95 -14.08 7.60 -2.97
CA ARG A 95 -15.20 8.36 -2.42
C ARG A 95 -14.70 9.35 -1.36
N GLY A 96 -15.08 10.61 -1.53
CA GLY A 96 -14.61 11.71 -0.69
C GLY A 96 -13.25 12.28 -1.12
N LEU A 97 -12.69 11.89 -2.28
CA LEU A 97 -11.63 12.67 -2.91
C LEU A 97 -12.21 13.94 -3.50
N PHE A 98 -11.55 15.06 -3.24
CA PHE A 98 -11.94 16.35 -3.81
C PHE A 98 -11.28 16.55 -5.17
N PRO A 99 -11.99 17.15 -6.13
CA PRO A 99 -11.36 17.60 -7.36
C PRO A 99 -10.23 18.59 -7.03
N LYS A 100 -9.04 18.34 -7.58
CA LYS A 100 -7.80 19.10 -7.34
C LYS A 100 -7.88 20.60 -7.65
N TYR A 101 -8.96 21.06 -8.28
CA TYR A 101 -9.02 22.35 -8.96
C TYR A 101 -9.74 23.46 -8.19
N ASN A 102 -10.17 23.23 -6.93
CA ASN A 102 -10.76 24.30 -6.12
C ASN A 102 -10.17 24.35 -4.69
N PRO A 103 -9.14 25.19 -4.46
CA PRO A 103 -8.51 25.36 -3.15
C PRO A 103 -9.49 25.74 -2.03
N ALA A 104 -10.52 26.53 -2.35
CA ALA A 104 -11.52 26.95 -1.35
C ALA A 104 -12.42 25.79 -0.90
N LEU A 105 -12.67 24.81 -1.78
CA LEU A 105 -13.38 23.58 -1.41
C LEU A 105 -12.46 22.61 -0.65
N GLN A 106 -11.16 22.62 -0.97
CA GLN A 106 -10.16 21.79 -0.30
C GLN A 106 -9.99 22.18 1.17
N ASP A 107 -9.90 23.48 1.50
CA ASP A 107 -9.81 23.95 2.89
C ASP A 107 -11.08 23.63 3.67
N ARG A 108 -12.26 23.80 3.06
CA ARG A 108 -13.54 23.49 3.71
C ARG A 108 -13.68 22.00 4.01
N ALA A 109 -13.29 21.14 3.08
CA ALA A 109 -13.30 19.69 3.24
C ALA A 109 -12.27 19.20 4.27
N ARG A 110 -11.06 19.76 4.24
CA ARG A 110 -10.03 19.50 5.24
C ARG A 110 -10.51 19.88 6.64
N ASN A 111 -11.21 21.00 6.76
CA ASN A 111 -11.84 21.45 8.01
C ASN A 111 -13.01 20.55 8.44
N ARG A 112 -13.65 19.81 7.53
CA ARG A 112 -14.68 18.81 7.84
C ARG A 112 -14.10 17.42 8.14
N GLY A 113 -12.79 17.23 7.97
CA GLY A 113 -12.12 15.96 8.19
C GLY A 113 -12.45 14.91 7.13
N GLU A 114 -13.02 15.30 6.00
CA GLU A 114 -13.38 14.39 4.90
C GLU A 114 -12.09 13.83 4.30
N ASN A 115 -11.76 12.58 4.62
CA ASN A 115 -10.63 11.87 4.02
C ASN A 115 -11.17 10.69 3.22
N ALA A 116 -10.69 10.54 1.98
CA ALA A 116 -11.03 9.38 1.18
C ALA A 116 -10.46 8.09 1.80
N ASN A 117 -11.17 6.98 1.63
CA ASN A 117 -10.69 5.68 2.07
C ASN A 117 -9.36 5.31 1.40
N SER A 118 -9.20 5.65 0.12
CA SER A 118 -7.94 5.45 -0.61
C SER A 118 -6.76 6.19 0.00
N ASP A 119 -6.97 7.41 0.52
CA ASP A 119 -5.89 8.20 1.12
C ASP A 119 -5.44 7.59 2.45
N ARG A 120 -6.41 7.22 3.30
CA ARG A 120 -6.12 6.53 4.57
C ARG A 120 -5.46 5.17 4.34
N ALA A 121 -5.92 4.39 3.37
CA ALA A 121 -5.33 3.10 3.02
C ALA A 121 -3.88 3.24 2.54
N LEU A 122 -3.62 4.23 1.69
CA LEU A 122 -2.29 4.57 1.21
C LEU A 122 -1.35 4.94 2.37
N MET A 123 -1.79 5.83 3.27
CA MET A 123 -1.02 6.21 4.46
C MET A 123 -0.73 5.01 5.36
N THR A 124 -1.72 4.13 5.58
CA THR A 124 -1.55 2.93 6.39
C THR A 124 -0.53 1.99 5.76
N LEU A 125 -0.68 1.64 4.48
CA LEU A 125 0.26 0.78 3.74
C LEU A 125 1.70 1.33 3.76
N ALA A 126 1.86 2.64 3.57
CA ALA A 126 3.18 3.28 3.61
C ALA A 126 3.87 3.17 4.98
N ARG A 127 3.09 3.09 6.07
CA ARG A 127 3.59 2.96 7.44
C ARG A 127 3.76 1.53 7.91
N MET A 128 3.15 0.56 7.23
CA MET A 128 3.33 -0.85 7.56
C MET A 128 4.80 -1.28 7.42
N PRO A 129 5.25 -2.27 8.20
CA PRO A 129 6.61 -2.80 8.14
C PRO A 129 6.76 -3.71 6.92
N LEU A 130 6.59 -3.19 5.70
CA LEU A 130 6.73 -3.94 4.45
C LEU A 130 8.14 -3.80 3.89
N ILE A 131 8.72 -4.92 3.45
CA ILE A 131 9.99 -4.93 2.71
C ILE A 131 9.68 -4.62 1.23
N PHE A 132 10.51 -3.77 0.60
CA PHE A 132 10.37 -3.35 -0.80
C PHE A 132 9.05 -2.63 -1.14
N LYS A 133 8.75 -1.57 -0.40
CA LYS A 133 7.66 -0.63 -0.71
C LYS A 133 7.82 -0.05 -2.12
N PRO A 134 6.73 0.22 -2.85
CA PRO A 134 6.80 0.77 -4.21
C PRO A 134 7.28 2.23 -4.26
N VAL A 135 7.17 2.95 -3.14
CA VAL A 135 7.65 4.33 -2.99
C VAL A 135 8.64 4.37 -1.83
N GLN A 136 9.75 5.08 -2.02
CA GLN A 136 10.75 5.27 -0.98
C GLN A 136 10.20 6.14 0.16
N PRO A 137 10.45 5.79 1.43
CA PRO A 137 10.03 6.63 2.55
C PRO A 137 10.61 8.05 2.44
N ARG A 138 9.74 9.06 2.46
CA ARG A 138 10.15 10.46 2.63
C ARG A 138 10.38 10.76 4.11
N ILE A 139 10.95 11.93 4.42
CA ILE A 139 11.12 12.42 5.79
C ILE A 139 9.80 12.30 6.56
N ARG A 140 9.85 11.72 7.77
CA ARG A 140 8.68 11.44 8.64
C ARG A 140 7.62 10.52 8.01
N ASN A 141 7.99 9.69 7.03
CA ASN A 141 7.06 8.83 6.29
C ASN A 141 5.90 9.61 5.65
N HIS A 142 6.20 10.82 5.17
CA HIS A 142 5.22 11.64 4.46
C HIS A 142 4.84 11.00 3.13
N VAL A 143 3.54 10.88 2.89
CA VAL A 143 2.93 10.36 1.67
C VAL A 143 2.30 11.52 0.92
N ILE A 144 2.48 11.57 -0.39
CA ILE A 144 1.83 12.55 -1.26
C ILE A 144 0.86 11.78 -2.14
N TYR A 145 -0.45 11.86 -1.83
CA TYR A 145 -1.48 11.02 -2.47
C TYR A 145 -1.34 10.97 -3.99
N ASP A 146 -1.27 12.14 -4.62
CA ASP A 146 -1.25 12.30 -6.08
C ASP A 146 0.00 11.71 -6.76
N GLU A 147 1.13 11.69 -6.06
CA GLU A 147 2.38 11.14 -6.56
C GLU A 147 2.46 9.62 -6.33
N ASP A 148 1.92 9.17 -5.20
CA ASP A 148 2.20 7.83 -4.67
C ASP A 148 1.12 6.80 -5.00
N ILE A 149 -0.15 7.22 -5.14
CA ILE A 149 -1.29 6.31 -5.22
C ILE A 149 -1.17 5.31 -6.37
N ASN A 150 -0.69 5.75 -7.55
CA ASN A 150 -0.57 4.90 -8.73
C ASN A 150 0.50 3.82 -8.55
N ALA A 151 1.61 4.15 -7.89
CA ALA A 151 2.67 3.17 -7.60
C ALA A 151 2.17 2.08 -6.64
N TRP A 152 1.37 2.47 -5.65
CA TRP A 152 0.75 1.53 -4.70
C TRP A 152 -0.35 0.67 -5.33
N ARG A 153 -1.20 1.25 -6.20
CA ARG A 153 -2.19 0.49 -6.97
C ARG A 153 -1.51 -0.55 -7.87
N LEU A 154 -0.50 -0.14 -8.64
CA LEU A 154 0.25 -1.06 -9.48
C LEU A 154 0.90 -2.19 -8.67
N TRP A 155 1.52 -1.85 -7.54
CA TRP A 155 2.10 -2.83 -6.61
C TRP A 155 1.05 -3.84 -6.15
N TYR A 156 -0.14 -3.37 -5.77
CA TYR A 156 -1.23 -4.24 -5.33
C TYR A 156 -1.78 -5.11 -6.47
N GLU A 157 -1.96 -4.57 -7.68
CA GLU A 157 -2.38 -5.36 -8.84
C GLU A 157 -1.40 -6.47 -9.19
N GLN A 158 -0.09 -6.21 -9.10
CA GLN A 158 0.92 -7.24 -9.32
C GLN A 158 0.77 -8.39 -8.32
N ILE A 159 0.49 -8.08 -7.05
CA ILE A 159 0.27 -9.08 -6.00
C ILE A 159 -1.05 -9.82 -6.22
N LYS A 160 -2.12 -9.10 -6.55
CA LYS A 160 -3.44 -9.67 -6.88
C LYS A 160 -3.37 -10.60 -8.08
N ALA A 161 -2.56 -10.27 -9.08
CA ALA A 161 -2.27 -11.11 -10.24
C ALA A 161 -1.32 -12.29 -9.95
N GLY A 162 -0.74 -12.37 -8.74
CA GLY A 162 0.21 -13.41 -8.35
C GLY A 162 1.59 -13.29 -9.03
N THR A 163 1.88 -12.14 -9.65
CA THR A 163 3.19 -11.86 -10.28
C THR A 163 4.19 -11.25 -9.29
N ARG A 164 3.73 -10.87 -8.11
CA ARG A 164 4.52 -10.31 -7.02
C ARG A 164 4.11 -10.90 -5.68
N THR A 165 5.09 -11.13 -4.81
CA THR A 165 4.90 -11.46 -3.40
C THR A 165 5.30 -10.26 -2.53
N PHE A 166 4.99 -10.33 -1.24
CA PHE A 166 5.43 -9.34 -0.25
C PHE A 166 5.89 -10.01 1.03
N ARG A 167 6.60 -9.26 1.86
CA ARG A 167 7.17 -9.73 3.13
C ARG A 167 7.17 -8.59 4.15
N PHE A 168 7.03 -8.95 5.42
CA PHE A 168 7.10 -8.01 6.53
C PHE A 168 8.52 -7.92 7.10
N GLU A 169 8.90 -6.76 7.65
CA GLU A 169 10.19 -6.58 8.32
C GLU A 169 10.28 -7.53 9.52
N GLY A 170 11.43 -8.22 9.66
CA GLY A 170 11.65 -9.19 10.74
C GLY A 170 11.08 -10.58 10.51
N ASP A 171 10.23 -10.77 9.50
CA ASP A 171 9.69 -12.08 9.11
C ASP A 171 10.32 -12.54 7.79
N PRO A 172 11.04 -13.68 7.73
CA PRO A 172 11.62 -14.18 6.48
C PRO A 172 10.58 -14.70 5.48
N GLN A 173 9.36 -15.02 5.93
CA GLN A 173 8.31 -15.64 5.12
C GLN A 173 7.79 -14.73 4.00
N GLU A 174 7.67 -15.26 2.79
CA GLU A 174 6.97 -14.58 1.69
C GLU A 174 5.46 -14.86 1.70
N TYR A 175 4.69 -13.86 1.31
CA TYR A 175 3.23 -13.90 1.32
C TYR A 175 2.65 -13.52 -0.04
N SER A 176 1.52 -14.15 -0.36
CA SER A 176 0.54 -13.73 -1.36
C SER A 176 -0.73 -13.23 -0.63
N LEU A 177 -1.74 -12.75 -1.36
CA LEU A 177 -3.03 -12.41 -0.72
C LEU A 177 -3.76 -13.62 -0.12
N ALA A 178 -3.41 -14.85 -0.54
CA ALA A 178 -4.00 -16.07 -0.02
C ALA A 178 -3.29 -16.61 1.23
N GLY A 179 -2.15 -16.04 1.62
CA GLY A 179 -1.35 -16.53 2.74
C GLY A 179 0.13 -16.75 2.40
N PRO A 180 0.85 -17.47 3.28
CA PRO A 180 2.25 -17.83 3.07
C PRO A 180 2.47 -18.57 1.75
N VAL A 181 3.51 -18.20 1.01
CA VAL A 181 3.92 -18.90 -0.20
C VAL A 181 4.89 -20.02 0.18
N SER A 182 4.53 -21.26 -0.12
CA SER A 182 5.47 -22.38 0.00
C SER A 182 6.54 -22.26 -1.10
N GLU A 183 7.82 -22.45 -0.75
CA GLU A 183 9.02 -22.23 -1.60
C GLU A 183 9.02 -22.89 -3.00
N ALA A 184 8.05 -23.74 -3.32
CA ALA A 184 7.92 -24.38 -4.63
C ALA A 184 7.55 -23.43 -5.79
N ARG A 185 7.26 -22.14 -5.53
CA ARG A 185 6.92 -21.15 -6.57
C ARG A 185 7.61 -19.81 -6.34
N VAL A 186 8.89 -19.71 -6.68
CA VAL A 186 9.51 -18.41 -6.94
C VAL A 186 9.90 -18.35 -8.42
N PRO A 187 9.09 -17.72 -9.29
CA PRO A 187 9.66 -17.10 -10.48
C PRO A 187 10.57 -15.99 -9.96
N GLN A 188 11.88 -16.13 -10.18
CA GLN A 188 12.87 -15.09 -9.89
C GLN A 188 12.49 -13.81 -10.64
N GLY A 189 11.78 -12.90 -9.96
CA GLY A 189 11.71 -11.50 -10.36
C GLY A 189 13.05 -10.87 -10.00
N ASP A 190 13.71 -10.27 -11.00
CA ASP A 190 15.04 -9.66 -10.97
C ASP A 190 15.26 -8.69 -9.80
N GLY A 191 15.51 -9.24 -8.61
CA GLY A 191 16.13 -8.54 -7.51
C GLY A 191 17.58 -8.30 -7.87
N ALA A 192 17.86 -7.13 -8.44
CA ALA A 192 19.18 -6.62 -8.76
C ALA A 192 20.20 -6.98 -7.67
N SER A 193 20.93 -8.07 -7.90
CA SER A 193 22.08 -8.46 -7.12
C SER A 193 23.16 -7.44 -7.42
N ARG A 194 23.25 -6.40 -6.58
CA ARG A 194 24.42 -5.52 -6.49
C ARG A 194 25.61 -6.38 -6.07
N LYS A 195 26.25 -7.04 -7.03
CA LYS A 195 27.63 -7.49 -6.89
C LYS A 195 28.51 -6.25 -6.90
N ALA A 196 29.03 -5.90 -5.73
CA ALA A 196 30.17 -4.99 -5.63
C ALA A 196 31.35 -5.58 -6.42
N PRO A 197 32.02 -4.83 -7.30
CA PRO A 197 33.24 -5.30 -7.92
C PRO A 197 34.39 -5.11 -6.92
N ARG A 198 34.88 -6.23 -6.38
CA ARG A 198 36.24 -6.35 -5.84
C ARG A 198 37.21 -6.28 -7.01
N SER A 199 37.99 -5.20 -7.08
CA SER A 199 39.15 -5.09 -7.97
C SER A 199 40.33 -5.85 -7.34
N PRO A 200 41.05 -6.67 -8.13
CA PRO A 200 42.46 -6.41 -8.34
C PRO A 200 42.88 -6.50 -9.81
N ALA A 201 44.02 -5.86 -10.07
CA ALA A 201 44.58 -5.50 -11.35
C ALA A 201 45.14 -6.67 -12.19
N GLU A 202 45.39 -6.29 -13.46
CA GLU A 202 46.34 -6.83 -14.45
C GLU A 202 45.93 -7.97 -15.40
N ALA A 203 45.67 -7.52 -16.64
CA ALA A 203 46.33 -7.91 -17.89
C ALA A 203 46.15 -9.33 -18.45
N SER A 204 45.39 -9.43 -19.54
CA SER A 204 45.92 -9.87 -20.86
C SER A 204 44.84 -9.87 -21.95
N ALA A 205 45.31 -9.79 -23.18
CA ALA A 205 44.65 -9.24 -24.36
C ALA A 205 43.74 -10.21 -25.15
N SER A 206 42.69 -9.62 -25.77
CA SER A 206 42.07 -9.86 -27.11
C SER A 206 41.57 -11.26 -27.55
N PRO A 207 40.71 -11.40 -28.59
CA PRO A 207 39.68 -10.50 -29.13
C PRO A 207 38.29 -11.18 -29.38
N LEU A 208 37.27 -10.33 -29.55
CA LEU A 208 36.08 -10.45 -30.43
C LEU A 208 35.29 -11.78 -30.46
N ASP A 209 34.12 -11.77 -29.81
CA ASP A 209 32.92 -12.43 -30.35
C ASP A 209 31.65 -11.68 -29.88
N GLU A 210 31.29 -10.62 -30.61
CA GLU A 210 30.15 -9.74 -30.30
C GLU A 210 28.86 -10.35 -30.86
N LYS A 211 28.31 -11.37 -30.18
CA LYS A 211 26.91 -11.78 -30.38
C LYS A 211 26.00 -10.74 -29.76
N LYS A 212 25.51 -9.80 -30.58
CA LYS A 212 24.44 -8.87 -30.24
C LYS A 212 23.14 -9.64 -29.98
N SER A 213 22.93 -10.05 -28.72
CA SER A 213 21.60 -10.42 -28.24
C SER A 213 20.82 -9.13 -28.01
N LEU A 214 19.71 -8.98 -28.73
CA LEU A 214 18.81 -7.85 -28.56
C LEU A 214 18.12 -7.94 -27.19
N PRO A 215 18.02 -6.82 -26.45
CA PRO A 215 17.40 -6.81 -25.13
C PRO A 215 15.90 -7.15 -25.23
N VAL A 216 15.46 -8.11 -24.41
CA VAL A 216 14.07 -8.60 -24.32
C VAL A 216 13.04 -7.47 -24.07
N TRP A 217 13.48 -6.32 -23.58
CA TRP A 217 12.67 -5.11 -23.40
C TRP A 217 12.05 -4.56 -24.70
N SER A 218 12.58 -4.92 -25.88
CA SER A 218 12.01 -4.51 -27.17
C SER A 218 10.63 -5.12 -27.47
N LEU A 219 10.21 -6.18 -26.77
CA LEU A 219 8.92 -6.83 -27.00
C LEU A 219 7.77 -6.24 -26.16
N VAL A 220 8.06 -5.52 -25.07
CA VAL A 220 7.02 -4.91 -24.22
C VAL A 220 6.55 -3.55 -24.77
N GLY A 221 7.38 -2.87 -25.56
CA GLY A 221 7.00 -1.60 -26.21
C GLY A 221 6.00 -1.76 -27.37
N ALA A 222 5.99 -2.92 -28.04
CA ALA A 222 5.14 -3.14 -29.23
C ALA A 222 3.66 -3.38 -28.89
N SER A 223 3.35 -3.96 -27.73
CA SER A 223 1.97 -4.25 -27.31
C SER A 223 1.22 -3.02 -26.80
N LEU A 224 1.92 -2.04 -26.19
CA LEU A 224 1.29 -0.80 -25.74
C LEU A 224 0.90 0.14 -26.91
N LEU A 225 1.67 0.12 -28.00
CA LEU A 225 1.37 0.90 -29.21
C LEU A 225 0.20 0.32 -30.03
N LEU A 226 0.02 -1.00 -30.03
CA LEU A 226 -1.13 -1.65 -30.68
C LEU A 226 -2.44 -1.39 -29.92
N ALA A 227 -2.44 -1.41 -28.58
CA ALA A 227 -3.63 -1.13 -27.78
C ALA A 227 -4.09 0.33 -27.90
N THR A 228 -3.16 1.29 -27.96
CA THR A 228 -3.50 2.72 -28.16
C THR A 228 -3.99 3.01 -29.58
N ALA A 229 -3.43 2.36 -30.60
CA ALA A 229 -3.92 2.48 -31.98
C ALA A 229 -5.34 1.90 -32.16
N LEU A 230 -5.63 0.75 -31.55
CA LEU A 230 -6.96 0.14 -31.56
C LEU A 230 -8.01 1.00 -30.83
N TRP A 231 -7.65 1.58 -29.68
CA TRP A 231 -8.55 2.47 -28.93
C TRP A 231 -8.87 3.76 -29.70
N LEU A 232 -7.88 4.38 -30.34
CA LEU A 232 -8.07 5.59 -31.16
C LEU A 232 -8.93 5.29 -32.41
N ALA A 233 -8.77 4.13 -33.03
CA ALA A 233 -9.59 3.71 -34.17
C ALA A 233 -11.07 3.50 -33.77
N THR A 234 -11.33 2.88 -32.61
CA THR A 234 -12.70 2.68 -32.13
C THR A 234 -13.40 4.00 -31.77
N ARG A 235 -12.66 4.98 -31.23
CA ARG A 235 -13.23 6.28 -30.82
C ARG A 235 -13.59 7.19 -32.00
N ARG A 236 -12.92 7.04 -33.14
CA ARG A 236 -13.18 7.84 -34.34
C ARG A 236 -14.46 7.41 -35.08
N ASN A 237 -14.84 6.13 -34.99
CA ASN A 237 -16.10 5.64 -35.58
C ASN A 237 -17.34 5.98 -34.76
N SER A 238 -17.20 6.34 -33.48
CA SER A 238 -18.33 6.71 -32.60
C SER A 238 -18.84 8.14 -32.78
N HIS A 239 -18.24 8.93 -33.69
CA HIS A 239 -18.60 10.33 -33.97
C HIS A 239 -19.05 10.54 -35.43
N ALA A 240 -19.32 9.47 -36.17
CA ALA A 240 -19.74 9.52 -37.57
C ALA A 240 -21.25 9.28 -37.79
N ASP A 241 -22.04 9.19 -36.70
CA ASP A 241 -23.51 9.14 -36.72
C ASP A 241 -24.11 10.38 -36.02
#